data_AF-A0A7X7MTR7-F1
#
_entry.id   AF-A0A7X7MTR7-F1
#
_cell.length_a   1.000
_cell.length_b   1.000
_cell.length_c   1.000
_cell.angle_alpha   90.00
_cell.angle_beta   90.00
_cell.angle_gamma   90.00
#
_symmetry.space_group_name_H-M   'P 1'
#
loop_
_entity.id
_entity.type
_entity.pdbx_description
1 polymer ?
#
loop_
_entity_poly.entity_id
_entity_poly.type
_entity_poly.pdbx_seq_one_letter_code
_entity_poly.pdbx_strand_id
1 'polypeptide(L)'
;MRKRLEKMTVTINAGYAWIDGYAYHLDDTLEIELETASGNMDRIDNIVLRLDTANRWIKAFVVTGSYYSTNPVAPEIQRTATVDERCIAQISVARGTTAITQEMITDTRMDAEK
;
A
#
# COMPACT_ATOMS: atom_id res chain seq x y z
N MET A 1 -0.38 -20.30 26.73
CA MET A 1 -1.20 -19.24 26.11
C MET A 1 -0.39 -18.62 24.97
N ARG A 2 -0.59 -19.03 23.72
CA ARG A 2 0.10 -18.41 22.59
C ARG A 2 -0.75 -17.21 22.14
N LYS A 3 -0.24 -16.01 22.38
CA LYS A 3 -0.84 -14.76 21.89
C LYS A 3 -0.75 -14.80 20.36
N ARG A 4 -1.89 -14.69 19.67
CA ARG A 4 -1.93 -14.48 18.22
C ARG A 4 -1.28 -13.12 17.97
N LEU A 5 -0.28 -13.05 17.08
CA LEU A 5 0.30 -11.77 16.66
C LEU A 5 -0.73 -11.10 15.74
N GLU A 6 -1.52 -10.22 16.32
CA GLU A 6 -2.29 -9.23 15.57
C GLU A 6 -1.27 -8.27 14.95
N LYS A 7 -1.18 -8.27 13.61
CA LYS A 7 -0.12 -7.58 12.89
C LYS A 7 -0.72 -6.73 11.77
N MET A 8 -0.50 -5.43 11.86
CA MET A 8 -0.86 -4.45 10.84
C MET A 8 0.18 -4.45 9.73
N THR A 9 0.33 -5.58 9.04
CA THR A 9 1.32 -5.73 7.97
C THR A 9 0.74 -6.38 6.75
N VAL A 10 1.22 -5.97 5.60
CA VAL A 10 1.03 -6.65 4.32
C VAL A 10 2.37 -7.19 3.83
N THR A 11 2.34 -8.29 3.10
CA THR A 11 3.54 -8.89 2.50
C THR A 11 3.43 -8.81 0.99
N ILE A 12 4.41 -8.17 0.37
CA ILE A 12 4.62 -8.19 -1.08
C ILE A 12 5.57 -9.35 -1.36
N ASN A 13 5.14 -10.30 -2.18
CA ASN A 13 6.01 -11.41 -2.59
C ASN A 13 7.05 -10.94 -3.62
N ALA A 14 8.15 -11.69 -3.71
CA ALA A 14 9.19 -11.48 -4.72
C ALA A 14 8.60 -11.39 -6.14
N GLY A 15 9.21 -10.57 -6.98
CA GLY A 15 8.74 -10.32 -8.33
C GLY A 15 9.37 -9.11 -9.00
N TYR A 16 8.81 -8.74 -10.15
CA TYR A 16 9.31 -7.64 -10.97
C TYR A 16 8.21 -6.62 -11.25
N ALA A 17 8.60 -5.36 -11.39
CA ALA A 17 7.74 -4.30 -11.87
C ALA A 17 8.51 -3.38 -12.82
N TRP A 18 7.77 -2.74 -13.74
CA TRP A 18 8.31 -1.76 -14.65
C TRP A 18 7.50 -0.47 -14.55
N ILE A 19 8.19 0.65 -14.37
CA ILE A 19 7.59 1.98 -14.30
C ILE A 19 8.41 2.88 -15.23
N ASP A 20 7.78 3.37 -16.30
CA ASP A 20 8.40 4.26 -17.30
C ASP A 20 9.78 3.78 -17.83
N GLY A 21 9.90 2.47 -18.04
CA GLY A 21 11.13 1.83 -18.54
C GLY A 21 12.17 1.50 -17.47
N TYR A 22 11.96 1.92 -16.22
CA TYR A 22 12.79 1.52 -15.08
C TYR A 22 12.29 0.21 -14.49
N ALA A 23 13.21 -0.71 -14.19
CA ALA A 23 12.90 -2.00 -13.60
C ALA A 23 13.09 -2.00 -12.08
N TYR A 24 12.11 -2.56 -11.37
CA TYR A 24 12.20 -2.90 -9.96
C TYR A 24 12.19 -4.42 -9.83
N HIS A 25 13.18 -4.96 -9.11
CA HIS A 25 13.24 -6.37 -8.76
C HIS A 25 13.20 -6.47 -7.24
N LEU A 26 12.19 -7.16 -6.76
CA LEU A 26 12.10 -7.57 -5.37
C LEU A 26 12.50 -9.05 -5.31
N ASP A 27 13.64 -9.33 -4.69
CA ASP A 27 14.31 -10.63 -4.67
C ASP A 27 13.75 -11.58 -3.60
N ASP A 28 13.23 -11.03 -2.50
CA ASP A 28 12.56 -11.77 -1.44
C ASP A 28 11.28 -11.04 -0.97
N THR A 29 10.46 -11.67 -0.15
CA THR A 29 9.26 -11.05 0.41
C THR A 29 9.58 -9.75 1.15
N LEU A 30 8.80 -8.71 0.88
CA LEU A 30 8.86 -7.43 1.58
C LEU A 30 7.64 -7.30 2.47
N GLU A 31 7.87 -7.26 3.78
CA GLU A 31 6.84 -6.92 4.74
C GLU A 31 6.75 -5.41 4.91
N ILE A 32 5.53 -4.87 4.81
CA ILE A 32 5.25 -3.45 4.97
C ILE A 32 4.28 -3.29 6.12
N GLU A 33 4.67 -2.47 7.09
CA GLU A 33 3.84 -2.09 8.22
C GLU A 33 2.90 -0.94 7.85
N LEU A 34 1.62 -1.11 8.18
CA LEU A 34 0.59 -0.09 8.08
C LEU A 34 0.45 0.59 9.44
N GLU A 35 0.04 1.86 9.42
CA GLU A 35 -0.32 2.56 10.64
C GLU A 35 -1.45 1.83 11.39
N THR A 36 -1.42 1.89 12.72
CA THR A 36 -2.50 1.35 13.56
C THR A 36 -3.85 1.93 13.13
N ALA A 37 -4.89 1.10 13.13
CA ALA A 37 -6.24 1.55 12.81
C ALA A 37 -6.73 2.57 13.85
N SER A 38 -7.49 3.57 13.39
CA SER A 38 -8.23 4.44 14.29
C SER A 38 -9.34 3.67 15.00
N GLY A 39 -9.67 4.05 16.23
CA GLY A 39 -10.85 3.49 16.92
C GLY A 39 -12.19 4.01 16.37
N ASN A 40 -12.16 5.09 15.58
CA ASN A 40 -13.36 5.86 15.25
C ASN A 40 -13.72 5.86 13.76
N MET A 41 -12.75 5.71 12.87
CA MET A 41 -12.95 5.91 11.44
C MET A 41 -12.31 4.79 10.62
N ASP A 42 -13.01 4.41 9.56
CA ASP A 42 -12.53 3.48 8.54
C ASP A 42 -11.67 4.25 7.52
N ARG A 43 -10.73 3.60 6.86
CA ARG A 43 -9.88 4.20 5.82
C ARG A 43 -9.49 3.18 4.76
N ILE A 44 -9.00 3.68 3.62
CA ILE A 44 -8.38 2.85 2.59
C ILE A 44 -6.94 3.31 2.40
N ASP A 45 -6.00 2.41 2.59
CA ASP A 45 -4.57 2.66 2.37
C ASP A 45 -4.17 2.11 0.99
N ASN A 46 -3.28 2.79 0.26
CA ASN A 46 -2.73 2.25 -0.98
C ASN A 46 -1.34 1.66 -0.72
N ILE A 47 -1.06 0.50 -1.32
CA ILE A 47 0.30 0.00 -1.49
C ILE A 47 0.76 0.41 -2.88
N VAL A 48 1.81 1.23 -2.93
CA VAL A 48 2.32 1.80 -4.18
C VAL A 48 3.77 1.40 -4.41
N LEU A 49 4.14 1.20 -5.67
CA LEU A 49 5.55 1.28 -6.09
C LEU A 49 5.81 2.70 -6.57
N ARG A 50 6.79 3.36 -5.97
CA ARG A 50 7.19 4.72 -6.30
C ARG A 50 8.53 4.70 -7.01
N LEU A 51 8.54 5.17 -8.25
CA LEU A 51 9.76 5.59 -8.95
C LEU A 51 10.07 7.03 -8.53
N ASP A 52 11.24 7.27 -7.97
CA ASP A 52 11.77 8.60 -7.69
C ASP A 52 13.03 8.80 -8.53
N THR A 53 12.93 9.64 -9.57
CA THR A 53 14.03 9.88 -10.52
C THR A 53 15.06 10.87 -9.99
N ALA A 54 14.67 11.72 -9.04
CA ALA A 54 15.61 12.64 -8.39
C ALA A 54 16.56 11.87 -7.46
N ASN A 55 16.03 10.92 -6.69
CA ASN A 55 16.79 10.08 -5.77
C ASN A 55 17.25 8.74 -6.38
N ARG A 56 16.80 8.42 -7.61
CA ARG A 56 17.20 7.27 -8.42
C ARG A 56 16.91 5.92 -7.77
N TRP A 57 15.68 5.71 -7.33
CA TRP A 57 15.26 4.41 -6.81
C TRP A 57 13.80 4.11 -7.16
N ILE A 58 13.45 2.82 -7.07
CA ILE A 58 12.06 2.37 -6.98
C ILE A 58 11.89 1.64 -5.65
N LYS A 59 10.85 1.97 -4.89
CA LYS A 59 10.54 1.33 -3.60
C LYS A 59 9.04 1.23 -3.39
N ALA A 60 8.62 0.27 -2.58
CA ALA A 60 7.24 0.14 -2.14
C ALA A 60 6.94 1.04 -0.94
N PHE A 61 5.75 1.63 -0.90
CA PHE A 61 5.27 2.47 0.20
C PHE A 61 3.80 2.17 0.52
N VAL A 62 3.41 2.51 1.75
CA VAL A 62 2.01 2.74 2.12
C VAL A 62 1.70 4.21 1.94
N VAL A 63 0.62 4.52 1.21
CA VAL A 63 -0.01 5.84 1.23
C VAL A 63 -1.27 5.72 2.08
N THR A 64 -1.19 6.19 3.32
CA THR A 64 -2.26 6.05 4.32
C THR A 64 -3.48 6.90 3.95
N GLY A 65 -4.66 6.29 4.08
CA GLY A 65 -5.96 6.94 3.92
C GLY A 65 -6.24 8.03 4.96
N SER A 66 -7.16 8.94 4.60
CA SER A 66 -7.63 9.98 5.52
C SER A 66 -8.46 9.40 6.67
N TYR A 67 -8.28 9.96 7.87
CA TYR A 67 -9.06 9.62 9.07
C TYR A 67 -10.29 10.51 9.29
N TYR A 68 -10.61 11.40 8.35
CA TYR A 68 -11.55 12.50 8.56
C TYR A 68 -12.91 12.33 7.87
N SER A 69 -13.11 11.25 7.10
CA SER A 69 -14.34 11.01 6.32
C SER A 69 -15.06 9.76 6.80
N THR A 70 -16.40 9.81 6.85
CA THR A 70 -17.24 8.62 7.10
C THR A 70 -17.38 7.71 5.89
N ASN A 71 -17.04 8.22 4.70
CA ASN A 71 -16.91 7.41 3.49
C ASN A 71 -15.42 7.35 3.12
N PRO A 72 -14.73 6.25 3.40
CA PRO A 72 -13.30 6.15 3.15
C PRO A 72 -13.03 6.14 1.64
N VAL A 73 -12.10 7.00 1.22
CA VAL A 73 -11.64 7.08 -0.17
C VAL A 73 -10.13 6.88 -0.15
N ALA A 74 -9.64 6.05 -1.06
CA ALA A 74 -8.21 5.83 -1.24
C ALA A 74 -7.51 7.16 -1.59
N PRO A 75 -6.34 7.46 -1.01
CA PRO A 75 -5.55 8.63 -1.37
C PRO A 75 -5.25 8.69 -2.86
N GLU A 76 -5.07 9.90 -3.37
CA GLU A 76 -4.51 10.12 -4.69
C GLU A 76 -3.03 9.71 -4.68
N ILE A 77 -2.61 9.02 -5.75
CA ILE A 77 -1.21 8.63 -5.95
C ILE A 77 -0.45 9.76 -6.65
N GLN A 78 0.83 9.90 -6.34
CA GLN A 78 1.68 10.97 -6.83
C GLN A 78 2.17 10.67 -8.26
N ARG A 79 1.80 11.56 -9.19
CA ARG A 79 2.28 11.57 -10.58
C ARG A 79 2.86 12.96 -10.86
N THR A 80 4.16 13.12 -10.72
CA THR A 80 4.89 14.39 -10.88
C THR A 80 6.08 14.22 -11.82
N ALA A 81 6.81 15.30 -12.11
CA ALA A 81 7.97 15.25 -13.00
C ALA A 81 9.11 14.35 -12.48
N THR A 82 9.21 14.14 -11.16
CA THR A 82 10.29 13.35 -10.56
C THR A 82 9.80 12.13 -9.77
N VAL A 83 8.49 11.99 -9.59
CA VAL A 83 7.88 10.90 -8.83
C VAL A 83 6.74 10.29 -9.64
N ASP A 84 6.81 9.00 -9.96
CA ASP A 84 5.71 8.22 -10.55
C ASP A 84 5.32 7.05 -9.62
N GLU A 85 4.10 7.06 -9.13
CA GLU A 85 3.54 6.00 -8.28
C GLU A 85 2.58 5.09 -9.05
N ARG A 86 2.73 3.78 -8.91
CA ARG A 86 1.76 2.78 -9.37
C ARG A 86 1.13 2.08 -8.19
N CYS A 87 -0.19 2.13 -8.09
CA CYS A 87 -0.90 1.40 -7.03
C CYS A 87 -0.98 -0.09 -7.38
N ILE A 88 -0.44 -0.95 -6.53
CA ILE A 88 -0.48 -2.40 -6.73
C ILE A 88 -1.56 -3.08 -5.89
N ALA A 89 -1.98 -2.47 -4.78
CA ALA A 89 -3.08 -2.96 -3.97
C ALA A 89 -3.70 -1.83 -3.12
N GLN A 90 -4.96 -2.01 -2.74
CA GLN A 90 -5.67 -1.17 -1.78
C GLN A 90 -6.07 -2.00 -0.56
N ILE A 91 -5.92 -1.42 0.62
CA ILE A 91 -6.21 -2.09 1.89
C ILE A 91 -7.37 -1.37 2.57
N SER A 92 -8.51 -2.04 2.68
CA SER A 92 -9.69 -1.52 3.39
C SER A 92 -9.54 -1.75 4.90
N VAL A 93 -9.14 -0.71 5.65
CA VAL A 93 -8.91 -0.78 7.09
C VAL A 93 -10.13 -0.24 7.84
N ALA A 94 -10.92 -1.14 8.42
CA ALA A 94 -12.02 -0.75 9.30
C ALA A 94 -11.52 -0.24 10.65
N ARG A 95 -12.31 0.60 11.32
CA ARG A 95 -12.01 1.10 12.66
C ARG A 95 -11.80 -0.04 13.64
N GLY A 96 -10.83 0.11 14.54
CA GLY A 96 -10.51 -0.90 15.55
C GLY A 96 -9.94 -2.20 14.99
N THR A 97 -9.60 -2.27 13.70
CA THR A 97 -8.87 -3.40 13.15
C THR A 97 -7.57 -3.58 13.93
N THR A 98 -7.16 -4.83 14.17
CA THR A 98 -5.91 -5.17 14.84
C THR A 98 -4.96 -6.00 13.97
N ALA A 99 -5.46 -6.59 12.89
CA ALA A 99 -4.68 -7.36 11.94
C ALA A 99 -5.22 -7.20 10.51
N ILE A 100 -4.32 -7.11 9.53
CA ILE A 100 -4.71 -7.15 8.12
C ILE A 100 -4.98 -8.60 7.71
N THR A 101 -6.06 -8.80 6.96
CA THR A 101 -6.45 -10.11 6.39
C THR A 101 -6.54 -10.02 4.88
N GLN A 102 -6.50 -11.17 4.19
CA GLN A 102 -6.55 -11.20 2.73
C GLN A 102 -7.82 -10.57 2.15
N GLU A 103 -8.96 -10.69 2.84
CA GLU A 103 -10.25 -10.13 2.42
C GLU A 103 -10.25 -8.59 2.39
N MET A 104 -9.32 -7.96 3.12
CA MET A 104 -9.17 -6.51 3.15
C MET A 104 -8.31 -6.00 1.98
N ILE A 105 -7.64 -6.88 1.25
CA ILE A 105 -6.68 -6.53 0.20
C ILE A 105 -7.35 -6.66 -1.16
N THR A 106 -7.47 -5.53 -1.86
CA THR A 106 -7.89 -5.47 -3.26
C THR A 106 -6.67 -5.30 -4.14
N ASP A 107 -6.43 -6.25 -5.05
CA ASP A 107 -5.38 -6.13 -6.07
C ASP A 107 -5.77 -5.11 -7.14
N THR A 108 -4.87 -4.19 -7.47
CA THR A 108 -5.12 -3.13 -8.48
C THR A 108 -4.16 -3.19 -9.66
N ARG A 109 -3.35 -4.25 -9.80
CA ARG A 109 -2.31 -4.32 -10.85
C ARG A 109 -2.87 -4.33 -12.28
N MET A 110 -4.12 -4.78 -12.43
CA MET A 110 -4.84 -4.83 -13.71
C MET A 110 -5.78 -3.63 -13.91
N ASP A 111 -5.77 -2.66 -12.99
CA ASP A 111 -6.59 -1.46 -13.08
C ASP A 111 -5.86 -0.39 -13.91
N ALA A 112 -6.44 0.00 -15.05
CA ALA A 112 -5.84 0.97 -15.96
C ALA A 112 -5.89 2.42 -15.42
N GLU A 113 -6.71 2.69 -14.40
CA GLU A 113 -6.87 4.02 -13.79
C GLU A 113 -5.94 4.21 -12.57
N LYS A 114 -5.08 3.24 -12.26
CA LYS A 114 -4.20 3.19 -11.08
C LYS A 114 -2.71 2.99 -11.44
#